data_AF-A0A4R7KUI2-F1
#
_entry.id   AF-A0A4R7KUI2-F1
#
_cell.length_a   1.000
_cell.length_b   1.000
_cell.length_c   1.000
_cell.angle_alpha   90.00
_cell.angle_beta   90.00
_cell.angle_gamma   90.00
#
_symmetry.space_group_name_H-M   'P 1'
#
loop_
_entity.id
_entity.type
_entity.pdbx_description
1 polymer ?
#
loop_
_entity_poly.entity_id
_entity_poly.type
_entity_poly.pdbx_seq_one_letter_code
_entity_poly.pdbx_strand_id
1 'polypeptide(L)'
;MYKKKGFTLIEIIAALFIFSIIVAITFNFINFNNYLFSNISSSVDKKGNLRIAMDFVIEKIRNGNVIIIEENNGKVTIDGKSIYVKNNILRYDVDSQQIAPEITDFKVFLENETSGLYRVRIVSEIYSFETFVMKRGK
;
A
#
# COMPACT_ATOMS: atom_id res chain seq x y z
N MET A 1 18.24 11.75 65.70
CA MET A 1 17.30 12.77 65.17
C MET A 1 17.86 13.27 63.83
N TYR A 2 17.38 12.76 62.70
CA TYR A 2 17.94 13.06 61.38
C TYR A 2 17.50 14.47 60.93
N LYS A 3 18.46 15.39 60.78
CA LYS A 3 18.22 16.72 60.18
C LYS A 3 17.82 16.53 58.72
N LYS A 4 16.57 16.83 58.38
CA LYS A 4 16.14 16.94 56.97
C LYS A 4 16.79 18.19 56.38
N LYS A 5 17.76 18.01 55.48
CA LYS A 5 18.28 19.11 54.65
C LYS A 5 17.21 19.44 53.60
N GLY A 6 16.77 20.70 53.56
CA GLY A 6 15.88 21.19 52.50
C GLY A 6 16.66 21.43 51.21
N PHE A 7 15.94 21.50 50.08
CA PHE A 7 16.52 21.90 48.80
C PHE A 7 16.78 23.39 48.76
N THR A 8 17.91 23.79 48.22
CA THR A 8 18.18 25.19 47.92
C THR A 8 17.41 25.63 46.68
N LEU A 9 17.08 26.92 46.59
CA LEU A 9 16.31 27.46 45.47
C LEU A 9 17.01 27.22 44.11
N ILE A 10 18.34 27.32 44.08
CA ILE A 10 19.15 27.12 42.87
C ILE A 10 19.10 25.66 42.38
N GLU A 11 19.09 24.69 43.30
CA GLU A 11 18.96 23.27 42.95
C GLU A 11 17.60 22.97 42.31
N ILE A 12 16.53 23.61 42.81
CA ILE A 12 15.18 23.45 42.23
C ILE A 12 15.13 24.04 40.82
N ILE A 13 15.71 25.22 40.61
CA ILE A 13 15.74 25.86 39.28
C ILE A 13 16.56 25.00 38.29
N ALA A 14 17.73 24.50 38.71
CA ALA A 14 18.55 23.62 37.89
C ALA A 14 17.81 22.32 37.55
N ALA A 15 17.12 21.72 38.53
CA ALA A 15 16.32 20.51 38.31
C ALA A 15 15.16 20.74 37.33
N LEU A 16 14.45 21.86 37.45
CA LEU A 16 13.36 22.23 36.53
C LEU A 16 13.88 22.50 35.11
N PHE A 17 15.04 23.14 34.98
CA PHE A 17 15.66 23.37 33.69
C PHE A 17 16.03 22.05 33.01
N ILE A 18 16.70 21.14 33.72
CA ILE A 18 17.02 19.80 33.19
C ILE A 18 15.74 19.04 32.84
N PHE A 19 14.73 19.11 33.70
CA PHE A 19 13.43 18.47 33.44
C PHE A 19 12.76 19.01 32.17
N SER A 20 12.78 20.33 31.94
CA SER A 20 12.23 20.92 30.71
C SER A 20 12.94 20.44 29.45
N ILE A 21 14.25 20.26 29.49
CA ILE A 21 15.04 19.72 28.38
C ILE A 21 14.63 18.28 28.10
N ILE A 22 14.53 17.46 29.15
CA ILE A 22 14.11 16.06 29.03
C ILE A 22 12.72 15.98 28.40
N VAL A 23 11.77 16.77 28.91
CA VAL A 23 10.40 16.81 28.38
C VAL A 23 10.38 17.20 26.91
N ALA A 24 11.13 18.25 26.52
CA ALA A 24 11.21 18.68 25.13
C ALA A 24 11.77 17.60 24.20
N ILE A 25 12.82 16.89 24.62
CA ILE A 25 13.41 15.78 23.85
C ILE A 25 12.40 14.64 23.73
N THR A 26 11.73 14.27 24.82
CA THR A 26 10.72 13.20 24.81
C THR A 26 9.57 13.53 23.86
N PHE A 27 9.05 14.76 23.86
CA PHE A 27 8.00 15.16 22.93
C PHE A 27 8.46 15.11 21.47
N ASN A 28 9.67 15.57 21.17
CA ASN A 28 10.24 15.47 19.82
C ASN A 28 10.39 14.01 19.37
N PHE A 29 10.85 13.14 20.27
CA PHE A 29 10.97 11.71 19.99
C PHE A 29 9.62 11.06 19.72
N ILE A 30 8.59 11.35 20.52
CA ILE A 30 7.24 10.82 20.30
C ILE A 30 6.68 11.29 18.95
N ASN A 31 6.81 12.58 18.64
CA ASN A 31 6.33 13.14 17.37
C ASN A 31 7.03 12.52 16.16
N PHE A 32 8.35 12.37 16.24
CA PHE A 32 9.14 11.72 15.20
C PHE A 32 8.71 10.26 15.00
N ASN A 33 8.53 9.50 16.08
CA ASN A 33 8.07 8.11 16.00
C ASN A 33 6.67 8.00 15.41
N ASN A 34 5.74 8.87 15.81
CA ASN A 34 4.38 8.86 15.26
C ASN A 34 4.39 9.14 13.75
N TYR A 35 5.19 10.11 13.31
CA TYR A 35 5.37 10.40 11.89
C TYR A 35 5.95 9.21 11.12
N LEU A 36 7.03 8.61 11.64
CA LEU A 36 7.64 7.42 11.03
C LEU A 36 6.67 6.24 10.97
N PHE A 37 5.98 5.96 12.07
CA PHE A 37 5.04 4.83 12.14
C PHE A 37 3.88 5.01 11.16
N SER A 38 3.31 6.21 11.08
CA SER A 38 2.23 6.51 10.12
C SER A 38 2.68 6.30 8.68
N ASN A 39 3.89 6.74 8.33
CA ASN A 39 4.42 6.56 6.98
C ASN A 39 4.69 5.08 6.67
N ILE A 40 5.29 4.35 7.60
CA ILE A 40 5.57 2.92 7.43
C ILE A 40 4.25 2.14 7.29
N SER A 41 3.26 2.42 8.15
CA SER A 41 1.95 1.77 8.07
C SER A 41 1.30 2.00 6.71
N SER A 42 1.21 3.27 6.26
CA SER A 42 0.63 3.59 4.95
C SER A 42 1.39 2.92 3.79
N SER A 43 2.73 2.87 3.85
CA SER A 43 3.53 2.16 2.84
C SER A 43 3.28 0.64 2.84
N VAL A 44 3.07 0.04 4.00
CA VAL A 44 2.75 -1.39 4.12
C VAL A 44 1.36 -1.67 3.56
N ASP A 45 0.37 -0.85 3.89
CA ASP A 45 -1.00 -1.00 3.41
C ASP A 45 -1.07 -0.88 1.88
N LYS A 46 -0.41 0.13 1.29
CA LYS A 46 -0.28 0.31 -0.17
C LYS A 46 0.32 -0.91 -0.87
N LYS A 47 1.41 -1.46 -0.32
CA LYS A 47 2.06 -2.67 -0.87
C LYS A 47 1.18 -3.91 -0.70
N GLY A 48 0.44 -4.01 0.41
CA GLY A 48 -0.55 -5.05 0.65
C GLY A 48 -1.66 -5.03 -0.40
N ASN A 49 -2.24 -3.85 -0.64
CA ASN A 49 -3.28 -3.64 -1.64
C ASN A 49 -2.78 -3.98 -3.06
N LEU A 50 -1.55 -3.58 -3.41
CA LEU A 50 -0.93 -3.97 -4.68
C LEU A 50 -0.78 -5.48 -4.84
N ARG A 51 -0.37 -6.19 -3.78
CA ARG A 51 -0.25 -7.64 -3.80
C ARG A 51 -1.62 -8.31 -3.96
N ILE A 52 -2.63 -7.89 -3.20
CA ILE A 52 -4.00 -8.40 -3.31
C ILE A 52 -4.54 -8.20 -4.74
N ALA A 53 -4.38 -7.00 -5.29
CA ALA A 53 -4.76 -6.67 -6.66
C ALA A 53 -4.06 -7.58 -7.67
N MET A 54 -2.74 -7.75 -7.52
CA MET A 54 -1.93 -8.55 -8.42
C MET A 54 -2.31 -10.02 -8.38
N ASP A 55 -2.40 -10.61 -7.20
CA ASP A 55 -2.75 -12.01 -7.01
C ASP A 55 -4.13 -12.31 -7.61
N PHE A 56 -5.10 -11.42 -7.40
CA PHE A 56 -6.43 -11.53 -8.00
C PHE A 56 -6.37 -11.51 -9.54
N VAL A 57 -5.66 -10.53 -10.14
CA VAL A 57 -5.56 -10.44 -11.61
C VAL A 57 -4.85 -11.66 -12.19
N ILE A 58 -3.74 -12.08 -11.57
CA ILE A 58 -3.00 -13.28 -11.97
C ILE A 58 -3.94 -14.49 -11.97
N GLU A 59 -4.71 -14.68 -10.89
CA GLU A 59 -5.65 -15.79 -10.77
C GLU A 59 -6.69 -15.75 -11.88
N LYS A 60 -7.28 -14.58 -12.17
CA LYS A 60 -8.29 -14.44 -13.23
C LYS A 60 -7.70 -14.68 -14.62
N ILE A 61 -6.49 -14.19 -14.91
CA ILE A 61 -5.83 -14.45 -16.19
C ILE A 61 -5.47 -15.93 -16.33
N ARG A 62 -4.98 -16.58 -15.27
CA ARG A 62 -4.61 -18.00 -15.30
C ARG A 62 -5.80 -18.92 -15.52
N ASN A 63 -6.93 -18.60 -14.89
CA ASN A 63 -8.13 -19.46 -14.90
C ASN A 63 -9.15 -19.08 -15.98
N GLY A 64 -9.01 -17.90 -16.58
CA GLY A 64 -9.96 -17.36 -17.56
C GLY A 64 -9.88 -18.06 -18.92
N ASN A 65 -11.03 -18.33 -19.54
CA ASN A 65 -11.08 -18.94 -20.86
C ASN A 65 -10.93 -17.91 -21.98
N VAL A 66 -11.64 -16.79 -21.87
CA VAL A 66 -11.64 -15.71 -22.86
C VAL A 66 -11.14 -14.45 -22.19
N ILE A 67 -10.07 -13.87 -22.72
CA ILE A 67 -9.45 -12.64 -22.21
C ILE A 67 -9.47 -11.61 -23.32
N ILE A 68 -10.15 -10.50 -23.08
CA ILE A 68 -10.27 -9.37 -24.02
C ILE A 68 -9.69 -8.16 -23.32
N ILE A 69 -8.65 -7.58 -23.91
CA ILE A 69 -8.00 -6.37 -23.42
C ILE A 69 -8.57 -5.19 -24.21
N GLU A 70 -9.05 -4.15 -23.52
CA GLU A 70 -9.53 -2.93 -24.21
C GLU A 70 -8.36 -2.12 -24.81
N GLU A 71 -8.64 -1.26 -25.79
CA GLU A 71 -7.63 -0.53 -26.58
C GLU A 71 -6.59 0.24 -25.73
N ASN A 72 -6.98 0.73 -24.56
CA ASN A 72 -6.08 1.47 -23.65
C ASN A 72 -5.37 0.59 -22.61
N ASN A 73 -5.58 -0.73 -22.65
CA ASN A 73 -5.09 -1.72 -21.69
C ASN A 73 -5.54 -1.53 -20.23
N GLY A 74 -6.30 -0.46 -19.94
CA GLY A 74 -6.78 -0.06 -18.61
C GLY A 74 -7.95 -0.88 -18.06
N LYS A 75 -8.52 -1.74 -18.90
CA LYS A 75 -9.64 -2.62 -18.58
C LYS A 75 -9.46 -3.94 -19.32
N VAL A 76 -9.64 -5.04 -18.59
CA VAL A 76 -9.58 -6.39 -19.15
C VAL A 76 -10.88 -7.11 -18.83
N THR A 77 -11.47 -7.77 -19.82
CA THR A 77 -12.67 -8.59 -19.65
C THR A 77 -12.28 -10.04 -19.72
N ILE A 78 -12.59 -10.79 -18.67
CA ILE A 78 -12.27 -12.20 -18.51
C ILE A 78 -13.57 -12.96 -18.31
N ASP A 79 -13.91 -13.85 -19.24
CA ASP A 79 -15.15 -14.64 -19.24
C ASP A 79 -16.42 -13.77 -19.05
N GLY A 80 -16.44 -12.63 -19.74
CA GLY A 80 -17.56 -11.67 -19.70
C GLY A 80 -17.53 -10.70 -18.50
N LYS A 81 -16.59 -10.82 -17.57
CA LYS A 81 -16.47 -9.96 -16.39
C LYS A 81 -15.26 -9.03 -16.48
N SER A 82 -15.46 -7.74 -16.24
CA SER A 82 -14.40 -6.73 -16.43
C SER A 82 -13.63 -6.42 -15.16
N ILE A 83 -12.31 -6.31 -15.25
CA ILE A 83 -11.44 -5.75 -14.21
C ILE A 83 -11.02 -4.36 -14.67
N TYR A 84 -11.22 -3.35 -13.82
CA TYR A 84 -10.91 -1.96 -14.12
C TYR A 84 -10.66 -1.15 -12.84
N VAL A 85 -10.03 0.01 -13.00
CA VAL A 85 -9.82 0.97 -11.91
C VAL A 85 -10.86 2.07 -11.99
N LYS A 86 -11.52 2.35 -10.87
CA LYS A 86 -12.44 3.49 -10.72
C LYS A 86 -12.40 4.04 -9.30
N ASN A 87 -12.16 5.34 -9.19
CA ASN A 87 -12.00 6.06 -7.92
C ASN A 87 -10.88 5.46 -7.05
N ASN A 88 -9.70 5.26 -7.64
CA ASN A 88 -8.52 4.66 -7.01
C ASN A 88 -8.76 3.25 -6.42
N ILE A 89 -9.74 2.51 -6.94
CA ILE A 89 -10.06 1.17 -6.46
C ILE A 89 -10.11 0.24 -7.66
N LEU A 90 -9.39 -0.88 -7.57
CA LEU A 90 -9.52 -1.98 -8.53
C LEU A 90 -10.83 -2.72 -8.26
N ARG A 91 -11.65 -2.88 -9.29
CA ARG A 91 -12.99 -3.49 -9.21
C ARG A 91 -13.10 -4.66 -10.17
N TYR A 92 -14.08 -5.53 -9.91
CA TYR A 92 -14.38 -6.68 -10.75
C TYR A 92 -15.86 -6.76 -11.05
N ASP A 93 -16.21 -6.80 -12.34
CA ASP A 93 -17.55 -6.94 -12.91
C ASP A 93 -18.47 -5.75 -12.66
N VAL A 94 -18.74 -5.45 -11.39
CA VAL A 94 -19.66 -4.40 -10.94
C VAL A 94 -18.99 -3.44 -9.96
N ASP A 95 -19.52 -2.21 -9.88
CA ASP A 95 -18.96 -1.17 -9.02
C ASP A 95 -18.98 -1.55 -7.53
N SER A 96 -19.91 -2.39 -7.07
CA SER A 96 -19.97 -2.82 -5.67
C SER A 96 -18.86 -3.80 -5.29
N GLN A 97 -18.25 -4.50 -6.25
CA GLN A 97 -17.24 -5.51 -5.98
C GLN A 97 -15.84 -4.91 -6.07
N GLN A 98 -15.33 -4.53 -4.91
CA GLN A 98 -14.00 -3.94 -4.72
C GLN A 98 -12.98 -5.04 -4.44
N ILE A 99 -11.85 -5.00 -5.14
CA ILE A 99 -10.75 -5.96 -4.98
C ILE A 99 -9.67 -5.36 -4.08
N ALA A 100 -9.20 -4.17 -4.42
CA ALA A 100 -8.14 -3.50 -3.67
C ALA A 100 -8.28 -1.97 -3.80
N PRO A 101 -8.21 -1.22 -2.70
CA PRO A 101 -8.17 0.23 -2.73
C PRO A 101 -6.77 0.75 -3.05
N GLU A 102 -6.67 2.06 -3.22
CA GLU A 102 -5.42 2.80 -3.50
C GLU A 102 -4.68 2.36 -4.77
N ILE A 103 -5.42 1.84 -5.76
CA ILE A 103 -4.87 1.48 -7.07
C ILE A 103 -5.12 2.62 -8.05
N THR A 104 -4.05 3.27 -8.52
CA THR A 104 -4.10 4.45 -9.39
C THR A 104 -4.06 4.10 -10.87
N ASP A 105 -3.36 3.03 -11.25
CA ASP A 105 -3.30 2.55 -12.63
C ASP A 105 -3.26 1.02 -12.68
N PHE A 106 -3.83 0.46 -13.74
CA PHE A 106 -3.91 -0.97 -13.97
C PHE A 106 -3.79 -1.21 -15.46
N LYS A 107 -2.84 -2.04 -15.89
CA LYS A 107 -2.66 -2.38 -17.30
C LYS A 107 -2.36 -3.85 -17.49
N VAL A 108 -2.98 -4.43 -18.52
CA VAL A 108 -2.68 -5.79 -19.00
C VAL A 108 -2.26 -5.70 -20.46
N PHE A 109 -1.15 -6.33 -20.80
CA PHE A 109 -0.64 -6.42 -22.16
C PHE A 109 -0.56 -7.88 -22.57
N LEU A 110 -0.96 -8.20 -23.80
CA LEU A 110 -0.68 -9.50 -24.41
C LEU A 110 0.70 -9.41 -25.06
N GLU A 111 1.67 -10.16 -24.54
CA GLU A 111 3.05 -10.15 -25.02
C GLU A 111 3.28 -11.23 -26.09
N ASN A 112 2.56 -12.34 -25.99
CA ASN A 112 2.68 -13.45 -26.95
C ASN A 112 1.37 -14.24 -27.03
N GLU A 113 0.75 -14.23 -28.21
CA GLU A 113 -0.51 -14.93 -28.48
C GLU A 113 -0.35 -16.46 -28.46
N THR A 114 0.76 -16.97 -28.98
CA THR A 114 1.04 -18.41 -29.10
C THR A 114 1.22 -19.07 -27.74
N SER A 115 1.88 -18.39 -26.79
CA SER A 115 2.11 -18.90 -25.44
C SER A 115 1.07 -18.46 -24.42
N GLY A 116 0.17 -17.53 -24.77
CA GLY A 116 -0.77 -16.93 -23.82
C GLY A 116 -0.06 -16.19 -22.69
N LEU A 117 1.02 -15.47 -23.01
CA LEU A 117 1.81 -14.70 -22.05
C LEU A 117 1.27 -13.27 -21.95
N TYR A 118 0.88 -12.89 -20.74
CA TYR A 118 0.41 -11.56 -20.41
C TYR A 118 1.39 -10.84 -19.49
N ARG A 119 1.54 -9.54 -19.67
CA ARG A 119 2.24 -8.66 -18.72
C ARG A 119 1.21 -7.85 -17.97
N VAL A 120 1.24 -7.92 -16.65
CA VAL A 120 0.31 -7.19 -15.77
C VAL A 120 1.11 -6.14 -15.02
N ARG A 121 0.64 -4.89 -15.05
CA ARG A 121 1.19 -3.77 -14.28
C ARG A 121 0.08 -3.17 -13.42
N ILE A 122 0.35 -3.01 -12.13
CA ILE A 122 -0.55 -2.35 -11.17
C ILE A 122 0.25 -1.28 -10.43
N VAL A 123 -0.32 -0.09 -10.30
CA VAL A 123 0.32 1.08 -9.68
C VAL A 123 -0.54 1.59 -8.53
N SER A 124 0.13 1.96 -7.43
CA SER A 124 -0.42 2.62 -6.26
C SER A 124 0.49 3.80 -5.91
N GLU A 125 0.11 5.00 -6.34
CA GLU A 125 0.91 6.23 -6.21
C GLU A 125 2.36 6.05 -6.71
N ILE A 126 3.34 5.98 -5.80
CA ILE A 126 4.77 5.84 -6.09
C ILE A 126 5.23 4.38 -6.22
N TYR A 127 4.36 3.41 -5.89
CA TYR A 127 4.65 2.00 -5.97
C TYR A 127 4.08 1.41 -7.25
N SER A 128 4.86 0.57 -7.92
CA SER A 128 4.43 -0.18 -9.09
C SER A 128 4.84 -1.64 -8.92
N PHE A 129 3.96 -2.54 -9.30
CA PHE A 129 4.28 -3.95 -9.40
C PHE A 129 3.93 -4.45 -10.80
N GLU A 130 4.90 -5.12 -11.42
CA GLU A 130 4.78 -5.68 -12.75
C GLU A 130 5.24 -7.14 -12.74
N THR A 131 4.50 -7.99 -13.46
CA THR A 131 4.82 -9.41 -13.57
C THR A 131 4.30 -9.99 -14.88
N PHE A 132 4.84 -11.16 -15.23
CA PHE A 132 4.39 -11.94 -16.38
C PHE A 132 3.54 -13.12 -15.91
N VAL A 133 2.44 -13.34 -16.61
CA VAL A 133 1.46 -14.38 -16.31
C VAL A 133 1.23 -15.19 -17.57
N MET A 134 1.58 -16.47 -17.51
CA MET A 134 1.21 -17.42 -18.55
C MET A 134 -0.17 -17.97 -18.23
N LYS A 135 -1.07 -17.96 -19.21
CA LYS A 135 -2.35 -18.64 -19.12
C LYS A 135 -2.11 -20.14 -18.99
N ARG A 136 -2.89 -20.82 -18.13
CA ARG A 136 -2.81 -22.27 -18.02
C ARG A 136 -3.34 -22.87 -19.33
N GLY A 137 -2.52 -23.64 -20.02
CA GLY A 137 -2.96 -24.40 -21.20
C GLY A 137 -4.14 -25.31 -20.83
N LYS A 138 -5.12 -25.42 -21.73
CA LYS A 138 -6.07 -26.53 -21.68
C LYS A 138 -5.37 -27.82 -22.07
#